data_AF-A0A848BV88-F1
#
_entry.id   AF-A0A848BV88-F1
#
_cell.length_a   1.000
_cell.length_b   1.000
_cell.length_c   1.000
_cell.angle_alpha   90.00
_cell.angle_beta   90.00
_cell.angle_gamma   90.00
#
_symmetry.space_group_name_H-M   'P 1'
#
loop_
_entity.id
_entity.type
_entity.pdbx_description
1 polymer ?
#
loop_
_entity_poly.entity_id
_entity_poly.type
_entity_poly.pdbx_seq_one_letter_code
_entity_poly.pdbx_strand_id
1 'polypeptide(L)'
;MARGNTGRQIFYLICIFAVIYALCFQWELLVSLGLGEDNIEDMTFGLIPAVAAVTLSLALYWKHLTLSAILPNAIIGISWIITGPVLSYNTLLNSNTVYLNNIYDIYVGLYFFAILFCLSMALRQYAPPKVRMVLMTLIQLLAISVIVLQWGYYYLYHSSITTSGALLIFQTGPAEVKEYFGSLGLGNMLLALFFVAALIAFFVICQYLQQPLPRTTLYRKVLPLLSLVIVLPSIGALGEEIFPECFPIRTFLDTHDYMERSALYAENHSSKFANLQAVQLNPAQYPDTIIVVIGESETRTLMNAYNPDHVPNTPWLTSEKSNPRFTLFNNAYACVWYTVPVLEHALTESNFYNNKEFNQSISIIDMAKKAGYKTYWFSNQGSVGVADTPITLVANTADVSEWVDRDLKESTHDEALLKFLNQVNPDEKNFIVLHIMGSHIEYRNRYPAEFQHFNDGKINEEADFDNTVLYTDWILQQIYDYGRQNLNLDAMIYFSDHGSDPDVARAPDGSSFKVLRIPMFVYLSDAYTARNPQITRTVKEHQNAYFTNDLEYEFICGILNMQSPNYDPSWSLASDQWHLERQDLRTRFGRDSLMDDTEY
;
A
#
# COMPACT_ATOMS: atom_id res chain seq x y z
N MET A 1 56.05 -28.24 1.29
CA MET A 1 55.68 -26.94 1.89
C MET A 1 54.36 -26.38 1.33
N ALA A 2 53.27 -27.16 1.27
CA ALA A 2 52.00 -26.72 0.62
C ALA A 2 50.78 -26.65 1.56
N ARG A 3 50.91 -27.00 2.85
CA ARG A 3 49.77 -27.03 3.80
C ARG A 3 49.51 -25.72 4.55
N GLY A 4 50.38 -24.71 4.43
CA GLY A 4 50.24 -23.43 5.16
C GLY A 4 49.35 -22.37 4.49
N ASN A 5 48.97 -22.54 3.22
CA ASN A 5 48.28 -21.48 2.46
C ASN A 5 46.75 -21.60 2.50
N THR A 6 46.21 -22.81 2.66
CA THR A 6 44.76 -23.06 2.66
C THR A 6 44.08 -22.51 3.93
N GLY A 7 44.68 -22.68 5.11
CA GLY A 7 44.13 -22.14 6.36
C GLY A 7 44.06 -20.61 6.37
N ARG A 8 45.08 -19.95 5.78
CA ARG A 8 45.10 -18.49 5.64
C ARG A 8 44.03 -17.98 4.66
N GLN A 9 43.77 -18.71 3.58
CA GLN A 9 42.71 -18.37 2.61
C GLN A 9 41.32 -18.48 3.22
N ILE A 10 41.04 -19.57 3.95
CA ILE A 10 39.76 -19.76 4.65
C ILE A 10 39.55 -18.65 5.68
N PHE A 11 40.59 -18.29 6.44
CA PHE A 11 40.53 -17.18 7.39
C PHE A 11 40.13 -15.86 6.71
N TYR A 12 40.76 -15.52 5.57
CA TYR A 12 40.38 -14.29 4.85
C TYR A 12 38.95 -14.31 4.32
N LEU A 13 38.45 -15.45 3.83
CA LEU A 13 37.07 -15.56 3.36
C LEU A 13 36.06 -15.41 4.50
N ILE A 14 36.35 -15.98 5.69
CA ILE A 14 35.53 -15.77 6.90
C ILE A 14 35.54 -14.30 7.31
N CYS A 15 36.70 -13.63 7.27
CA CYS A 15 36.76 -12.20 7.54
C CYS A 15 35.96 -11.36 6.54
N ILE A 16 36.05 -11.68 5.24
CA ILE A 16 35.26 -10.98 4.20
C ILE A 16 33.77 -11.18 4.45
N PHE A 17 33.34 -12.40 4.78
CA PHE A 17 31.93 -12.69 5.11
C PHE A 17 31.48 -11.85 6.29
N ALA A 18 32.21 -11.89 7.41
CA ALA A 18 31.86 -11.16 8.62
C ALA A 18 31.79 -9.64 8.40
N VAL A 19 32.73 -9.09 7.60
CA VAL A 19 32.74 -7.65 7.29
C VAL A 19 31.57 -7.26 6.41
N ILE A 20 31.29 -8.00 5.33
CA ILE A 20 30.15 -7.67 4.44
C ILE A 20 28.84 -7.79 5.21
N TYR A 21 28.68 -8.86 5.99
CA TYR A 21 27.50 -9.06 6.83
C TYR A 21 27.31 -7.90 7.82
N ALA A 22 28.34 -7.57 8.60
CA ALA A 22 28.26 -6.48 9.58
C ALA A 22 27.97 -5.12 8.93
N LEU A 23 28.56 -4.84 7.76
CA LEU A 23 28.30 -3.59 7.04
C LEU A 23 26.88 -3.53 6.49
N CYS A 24 26.35 -4.61 5.94
CA CYS A 24 24.97 -4.64 5.43
C CYS A 24 23.95 -4.55 6.58
N PHE A 25 24.20 -5.27 7.68
CA PHE A 25 23.38 -5.21 8.88
C PHE A 25 23.37 -3.81 9.49
N GLN A 26 24.55 -3.20 9.64
CA GLN A 26 24.66 -1.82 10.12
C GLN A 26 24.00 -0.83 9.16
N TRP A 27 24.15 -1.03 7.85
CA TRP A 27 23.55 -0.16 6.85
C TRP A 27 22.03 -0.18 6.93
N GLU A 28 21.41 -1.36 7.01
CA GLU A 28 19.97 -1.52 7.18
C GLU A 28 19.46 -0.74 8.39
N LEU A 29 20.10 -0.88 9.55
CA LEU A 29 19.75 -0.13 10.76
C LEU A 29 19.84 1.40 10.61
N LEU A 30 20.62 1.90 9.65
CA LEU A 30 20.78 3.34 9.40
C LEU A 30 19.77 3.91 8.42
N VAL A 31 19.37 3.12 7.42
CA VAL A 31 18.48 3.57 6.34
C VAL A 31 17.05 3.10 6.48
N SER A 32 16.77 2.24 7.44
CA SER A 32 15.43 1.76 7.75
C SER A 32 14.92 2.39 9.04
N LEU A 33 13.62 2.67 9.08
CA LEU A 33 12.92 3.31 10.19
C LEU A 33 11.89 2.33 10.76
N GLY A 34 11.73 2.31 12.08
CA GLY A 34 10.67 1.54 12.74
C GLY A 34 10.81 0.01 12.65
N LEU A 35 12.00 -0.54 12.40
CA LEU A 35 12.19 -2.00 12.32
C LEU A 35 11.82 -2.71 13.63
N GLY A 36 10.74 -3.49 13.60
CA GLY A 36 10.35 -4.41 14.68
C GLY A 36 11.26 -5.65 14.82
N GLU A 37 11.08 -6.43 15.89
CA GLU A 37 11.90 -7.61 16.20
C GLU A 37 11.91 -8.65 15.07
N ASP A 38 10.77 -8.91 14.43
CA ASP A 38 10.67 -9.86 13.30
C ASP A 38 11.50 -9.42 12.10
N ASN A 39 11.47 -8.12 11.75
CA ASN A 39 12.30 -7.61 10.66
C ASN A 39 13.78 -7.70 10.99
N ILE A 40 14.15 -7.54 12.27
CA ILE A 40 15.52 -7.72 12.72
C ILE A 40 15.92 -9.20 12.65
N GLU A 41 15.01 -10.12 12.97
CA GLU A 41 15.21 -11.57 12.84
C GLU A 41 15.37 -11.98 11.36
N ASP A 42 14.45 -11.56 10.51
CA ASP A 42 14.47 -11.78 9.06
C ASP A 42 15.72 -11.18 8.41
N MET A 43 16.12 -9.97 8.82
CA MET A 43 17.40 -9.38 8.42
C MET A 43 18.58 -10.25 8.87
N THR A 44 18.56 -10.71 10.13
CA THR A 44 19.66 -11.47 10.73
C THR A 44 19.92 -12.76 9.95
N PHE A 45 18.86 -13.50 9.63
CA PHE A 45 18.98 -14.78 8.94
C PHE A 45 19.02 -14.64 7.41
N GLY A 46 18.24 -13.73 6.83
CA GLY A 46 18.14 -13.54 5.39
C GLY A 46 19.42 -12.97 4.75
N LEU A 47 20.23 -12.20 5.49
CA LEU A 47 21.54 -11.73 5.00
C LEU A 47 22.56 -12.86 4.81
N ILE A 48 22.46 -13.96 5.56
CA ILE A 48 23.43 -15.06 5.52
C ILE A 48 23.58 -15.65 4.11
N PRO A 49 22.52 -16.12 3.42
CA PRO A 49 22.63 -16.66 2.07
C PRO A 49 23.12 -15.62 1.04
N ALA A 50 22.71 -14.36 1.16
CA ALA A 50 23.12 -13.31 0.23
C ALA A 50 24.61 -12.97 0.35
N VAL A 51 25.13 -12.83 1.57
CA VAL A 51 26.57 -12.60 1.84
C VAL A 51 27.39 -13.86 1.51
N ALA A 52 26.84 -15.05 1.75
CA ALA A 52 27.46 -16.30 1.33
C ALA A 52 27.61 -16.37 -0.19
N ALA A 53 26.62 -15.95 -0.97
CA ALA A 53 26.71 -15.92 -2.42
C ALA A 53 27.89 -15.05 -2.92
N VAL A 54 28.06 -13.86 -2.33
CA VAL A 54 29.18 -12.96 -2.62
C VAL A 54 30.52 -13.63 -2.26
N THR A 55 30.67 -14.10 -1.04
CA THR A 55 31.95 -14.65 -0.56
C THR A 55 32.34 -15.96 -1.24
N LEU A 56 31.38 -16.85 -1.48
CA LEU A 56 31.60 -18.10 -2.23
C LEU A 56 31.98 -17.82 -3.69
N SER A 57 31.35 -16.84 -4.34
CA SER A 57 31.71 -16.46 -5.71
C SER A 57 33.18 -16.00 -5.80
N LEU A 58 33.65 -15.21 -4.83
CA LEU A 58 35.05 -14.80 -4.72
C LEU A 58 35.98 -15.98 -4.41
N ALA A 59 35.55 -16.90 -3.53
CA ALA A 59 36.31 -18.07 -3.14
C ALA A 59 36.60 -19.00 -4.34
N LEU A 60 35.62 -19.21 -5.22
CA LEU A 60 35.77 -20.05 -6.42
C LEU A 60 36.92 -19.58 -7.32
N TYR A 61 37.15 -18.27 -7.41
CA TYR A 61 38.14 -17.66 -8.30
C TYR A 61 39.32 -16.99 -7.59
N TRP A 62 39.55 -17.30 -6.30
CA TRP A 62 40.53 -16.64 -5.42
C TRP A 62 41.91 -16.39 -6.05
N LYS A 63 42.43 -17.37 -6.80
CA LYS A 63 43.77 -17.30 -7.43
C LYS A 63 43.86 -16.34 -8.62
N HIS A 64 42.73 -15.89 -9.16
CA HIS A 64 42.65 -15.00 -10.33
C HIS A 64 41.74 -13.80 -10.09
N LEU A 65 41.54 -13.42 -8.82
CA LEU A 65 40.88 -12.18 -8.47
C LEU A 65 41.72 -10.99 -8.94
N THR A 66 41.06 -10.07 -9.65
CA THR A 66 41.63 -8.83 -10.16
C THR A 66 40.65 -7.70 -9.86
N LEU A 67 41.15 -6.49 -9.59
CA LEU A 67 40.28 -5.34 -9.34
C LEU A 67 39.34 -5.08 -10.52
N SER A 68 39.82 -5.26 -11.75
CA SER A 68 39.02 -5.13 -12.98
C SER A 68 37.92 -6.20 -13.12
N ALA A 69 37.96 -7.28 -12.33
CA ALA A 69 36.88 -8.27 -12.21
C ALA A 69 35.84 -7.91 -11.16
N ILE A 70 36.30 -7.37 -10.04
CA ILE A 70 35.49 -7.16 -8.86
C ILE A 70 34.75 -5.83 -9.00
N LEU A 71 35.49 -4.76 -9.30
CA LEU A 71 35.00 -3.39 -9.25
C LEU A 71 33.74 -3.11 -10.08
N PRO A 72 33.62 -3.55 -11.35
CA PRO A 72 32.42 -3.23 -12.13
C PRO A 72 31.16 -3.90 -11.57
N ASN A 73 31.29 -5.11 -11.01
CA ASN A 73 30.16 -5.82 -10.40
C ASN A 73 29.88 -5.29 -8.98
N ALA A 74 30.92 -4.93 -8.24
CA ALA A 74 30.82 -4.33 -6.90
C ALA A 74 30.13 -2.97 -6.95
N ILE A 75 30.46 -2.12 -7.92
CA ILE A 75 29.79 -0.82 -8.09
C ILE A 75 28.29 -1.01 -8.32
N ILE A 76 27.89 -1.96 -9.16
CA ILE A 76 26.46 -2.25 -9.38
C ILE A 76 25.82 -2.72 -8.08
N GLY A 77 26.37 -3.75 -7.43
CA GLY A 77 25.80 -4.29 -6.20
C GLY A 77 25.70 -3.25 -5.07
N ILE A 78 26.77 -2.48 -4.84
CA ILE A 78 26.80 -1.40 -3.86
C ILE A 78 25.81 -0.29 -4.22
N SER A 79 25.66 0.03 -5.50
CA SER A 79 24.71 1.07 -5.91
C SER A 79 23.26 0.66 -5.63
N TRP A 80 22.92 -0.62 -5.81
CA TRP A 80 21.62 -1.17 -5.40
C TRP A 80 21.43 -1.13 -3.89
N ILE A 81 22.44 -1.56 -3.12
CA ILE A 81 22.41 -1.49 -1.63
C ILE A 81 22.17 -0.05 -1.12
N ILE A 82 22.69 0.96 -1.81
CA ILE A 82 22.72 2.34 -1.29
C ILE A 82 21.59 3.22 -1.85
N THR A 83 21.31 3.12 -3.16
CA THR A 83 20.56 4.19 -3.84
C THR A 83 19.11 4.25 -3.40
N GLY A 84 18.34 3.17 -3.56
CA GLY A 84 16.94 3.15 -3.14
C GLY A 84 16.77 3.55 -1.69
N PRO A 85 17.53 2.94 -0.75
CA PRO A 85 17.40 3.23 0.67
C PRO A 85 17.74 4.67 1.06
N VAL A 86 18.79 5.27 0.49
CA VAL A 86 19.12 6.68 0.77
C VAL A 86 18.08 7.63 0.21
N LEU A 87 17.63 7.37 -1.02
CA LEU A 87 16.67 8.26 -1.68
C LEU A 87 15.30 8.19 -1.01
N SER A 88 14.83 6.98 -0.67
CA SER A 88 13.58 6.78 0.06
C SER A 88 13.66 7.42 1.45
N TYR A 89 14.71 7.14 2.22
CA TYR A 89 14.94 7.70 3.55
C TYR A 89 14.94 9.24 3.53
N ASN A 90 15.74 9.87 2.67
CA ASN A 90 15.82 11.33 2.60
C ASN A 90 14.50 11.99 2.16
N THR A 91 13.72 11.31 1.32
CA THR A 91 12.43 11.83 0.86
C THR A 91 11.40 11.74 1.99
N LEU A 92 11.37 10.62 2.71
CA LEU A 92 10.32 10.27 3.67
C LEU A 92 10.56 10.84 5.07
N LEU A 93 11.81 11.12 5.44
CA LEU A 93 12.16 11.77 6.72
C LEU A 93 11.50 13.14 6.91
N ASN A 94 11.24 13.87 5.83
CA ASN A 94 10.58 15.17 5.89
C ASN A 94 9.05 15.07 5.87
N SER A 95 8.52 13.84 5.75
CA SER A 95 7.09 13.53 5.53
C SER A 95 6.42 12.87 6.73
N ASN A 96 7.02 12.92 7.93
CA ASN A 96 6.57 12.19 9.13
C ASN A 96 6.42 10.66 8.93
N THR A 97 7.23 10.05 8.05
CA THR A 97 7.22 8.59 7.85
C THR A 97 7.97 7.88 8.97
N VAL A 98 7.34 6.86 9.59
CA VAL A 98 7.88 6.20 10.80
C VAL A 98 8.31 4.74 10.56
N TYR A 99 7.91 4.12 9.45
CA TYR A 99 8.38 2.79 9.05
C TYR A 99 8.92 2.80 7.62
N LEU A 100 10.13 2.26 7.43
CA LEU A 100 10.79 2.09 6.15
C LEU A 100 11.67 0.85 6.27
N ASN A 101 11.44 -0.18 5.45
CA ASN A 101 12.26 -1.38 5.39
C ASN A 101 12.92 -1.47 4.01
N ASN A 102 14.24 -1.51 3.99
CA ASN A 102 15.07 -1.42 2.78
C ASN A 102 15.88 -2.70 2.53
N ILE A 103 15.54 -3.79 3.24
CA ILE A 103 16.31 -5.03 3.22
C ILE A 103 16.38 -5.67 1.83
N TYR A 104 15.31 -5.53 1.03
CA TYR A 104 15.23 -6.10 -0.31
C TYR A 104 16.27 -5.48 -1.25
N ASP A 105 16.51 -4.17 -1.19
CA ASP A 105 17.54 -3.47 -1.95
C ASP A 105 18.95 -4.00 -1.63
N ILE A 106 19.19 -4.32 -0.36
CA ILE A 106 20.45 -4.93 0.08
C ILE A 106 20.63 -6.31 -0.53
N TYR A 107 19.60 -7.16 -0.45
CA TYR A 107 19.61 -8.50 -1.04
C TYR A 107 19.82 -8.45 -2.55
N VAL A 108 19.11 -7.57 -3.26
CA VAL A 108 19.27 -7.36 -4.71
C VAL A 108 20.72 -7.05 -5.04
N GLY A 109 21.35 -6.09 -4.34
CA GLY A 109 22.73 -5.73 -4.61
C GLY A 109 23.73 -6.87 -4.37
N LEU A 110 23.56 -7.64 -3.30
CA LEU A 110 24.42 -8.80 -2.98
C LEU A 110 24.27 -9.92 -4.02
N TYR A 111 23.04 -10.28 -4.40
CA TYR A 111 22.80 -11.31 -5.41
C TYR A 111 23.22 -10.85 -6.81
N PHE A 112 22.97 -9.58 -7.18
CA PHE A 112 23.45 -9.02 -8.44
C PHE A 112 24.98 -9.08 -8.53
N PHE A 113 25.70 -8.76 -7.46
CA PHE A 113 27.15 -8.93 -7.43
C PHE A 113 27.53 -10.39 -7.76
N ALA A 114 26.97 -11.35 -7.04
CA ALA A 114 27.33 -12.77 -7.18
C ALA A 114 27.02 -13.29 -8.60
N ILE A 115 25.85 -12.94 -9.15
CA ILE A 115 25.41 -13.33 -10.50
C ILE A 115 26.31 -12.71 -11.56
N LEU A 116 26.50 -11.39 -11.55
CA LEU A 116 27.27 -10.67 -12.55
C LEU A 116 28.76 -11.05 -12.50
N PHE A 117 29.30 -11.28 -11.29
CA PHE A 117 30.67 -11.74 -11.12
C PHE A 117 30.88 -13.15 -11.69
N CYS A 118 30.02 -14.10 -11.35
CA CYS A 118 30.09 -15.47 -11.88
C CYS A 118 29.91 -15.49 -13.40
N LEU A 119 28.98 -14.69 -13.94
CA LEU A 119 28.76 -14.55 -15.38
C LEU A 119 30.00 -13.95 -16.08
N SER A 120 30.61 -12.92 -15.49
CA SER A 120 31.86 -12.34 -16.00
C SER A 120 32.97 -13.39 -16.06
N MET A 121 33.11 -14.23 -15.02
CA MET A 121 34.10 -15.31 -15.00
C MET A 121 33.83 -16.38 -16.06
N ALA A 122 32.58 -16.77 -16.26
CA ALA A 122 32.19 -17.70 -17.32
C ALA A 122 32.51 -17.13 -18.71
N LEU A 123 32.15 -15.87 -18.98
CA LEU A 123 32.44 -15.23 -20.27
C LEU A 123 33.94 -15.02 -20.50
N ARG A 124 34.74 -14.78 -19.46
CA ARG A 124 36.21 -14.79 -19.56
C ARG A 124 36.76 -16.14 -20.02
N GLN A 125 36.10 -17.23 -19.63
CA GLN A 125 36.52 -18.60 -19.93
C GLN A 125 36.11 -19.07 -21.32
N TYR A 126 34.92 -18.69 -21.79
CA TYR A 126 34.31 -19.24 -23.01
C TYR A 126 34.15 -18.26 -24.17
N ALA A 127 34.07 -16.96 -23.92
CA ALA A 127 33.81 -15.97 -24.96
C ALA A 127 35.09 -15.25 -25.44
N PRO A 128 35.18 -14.90 -26.73
CA PRO A 128 36.26 -14.05 -27.25
C PRO A 128 36.33 -12.68 -26.53
N PRO A 129 37.52 -12.06 -26.40
CA PRO A 129 37.67 -10.80 -25.66
C PRO A 129 36.76 -9.66 -26.11
N LYS A 130 36.55 -9.50 -27.42
CA LYS A 130 35.63 -8.47 -27.97
C LYS A 130 34.17 -8.77 -27.62
N VAL A 131 33.77 -10.03 -27.74
CA VAL A 131 32.38 -10.47 -27.47
C VAL A 131 32.06 -10.31 -25.99
N ARG A 132 32.91 -10.82 -25.09
CA ARG A 132 32.68 -10.68 -23.64
C ARG A 132 32.64 -9.21 -23.20
N MET A 133 33.49 -8.37 -23.79
CA MET A 133 33.53 -6.94 -23.46
C MET A 133 32.21 -6.27 -23.79
N VAL A 134 31.70 -6.47 -25.02
CA VAL A 134 30.41 -5.90 -25.43
C VAL A 134 29.28 -6.47 -24.58
N LEU A 135 29.17 -7.80 -24.45
CA LEU A 135 28.09 -8.44 -23.70
C LEU A 135 28.07 -8.03 -22.23
N MET A 136 29.20 -8.12 -21.53
CA MET A 136 29.25 -7.73 -20.11
C MET A 136 29.01 -6.24 -19.93
N THR A 137 29.50 -5.39 -20.82
CA THR A 137 29.24 -3.94 -20.74
C THR A 137 27.75 -3.66 -20.89
N LEU A 138 27.07 -4.29 -21.86
CA LEU A 138 25.62 -4.12 -22.04
C LEU A 138 24.82 -4.61 -20.83
N ILE A 139 25.16 -5.78 -20.29
CA ILE A 139 24.50 -6.33 -19.10
C ILE A 139 24.73 -5.42 -17.88
N GLN A 140 25.95 -4.92 -17.69
CA GLN A 140 26.30 -4.01 -16.60
C GLN A 140 25.61 -2.64 -16.73
N LEU A 141 25.49 -2.12 -17.95
CA LEU A 141 24.75 -0.89 -18.24
C LEU A 141 23.25 -1.06 -17.98
N LEU A 142 22.67 -2.22 -18.32
CA LEU A 142 21.28 -2.52 -18.01
C LEU A 142 21.06 -2.65 -16.50
N ALA A 143 21.94 -3.35 -15.78
CA ALA A 143 21.81 -3.53 -14.34
C ALA A 143 21.96 -2.21 -13.55
N ILE A 144 22.72 -1.23 -14.06
CA ILE A 144 22.88 0.08 -13.42
C ILE A 144 21.88 1.14 -13.93
N SER A 145 21.12 0.88 -14.99
CA SER A 145 20.25 1.90 -15.58
C SER A 145 19.15 2.35 -14.61
N VAL A 146 18.60 1.42 -13.82
CA VAL A 146 17.60 1.71 -12.79
C VAL A 146 18.17 2.65 -11.72
N ILE A 147 19.42 2.43 -11.31
CA ILE A 147 20.13 3.30 -10.37
C ILE A 147 20.34 4.70 -10.95
N VAL A 148 20.79 4.80 -12.20
CA VAL A 148 21.02 6.08 -12.87
C VAL A 148 19.70 6.85 -13.02
N LEU A 149 18.60 6.16 -13.35
CA LEU A 149 17.28 6.74 -13.43
C LEU A 149 16.84 7.35 -12.09
N GLN A 150 17.02 6.62 -10.98
CA GLN A 150 16.69 7.10 -9.65
C GLN A 150 17.46 8.37 -9.27
N TRP A 151 18.79 8.39 -9.45
CA TRP A 151 19.59 9.59 -9.16
C TRP A 151 19.25 10.76 -10.09
N GLY A 152 18.96 10.49 -11.37
CA GLY A 152 18.50 11.50 -12.31
C GLY A 152 17.17 12.12 -11.86
N TYR A 153 16.20 11.29 -11.49
CA TYR A 153 14.92 11.74 -10.96
C TYR A 153 15.10 12.57 -9.68
N TYR A 154 15.89 12.08 -8.72
CA TYR A 154 16.12 12.76 -7.45
C TYR A 154 16.84 14.11 -7.62
N TYR A 155 17.81 14.22 -8.54
CA TYR A 155 18.47 15.48 -8.85
C TYR A 155 17.50 16.55 -9.38
N LEU A 156 16.47 16.12 -10.11
CA LEU A 156 15.52 17.02 -10.77
C LEU A 156 14.35 17.40 -9.87
N TYR A 157 13.86 16.47 -9.05
CA TYR A 157 12.64 16.63 -8.27
C TYR A 157 12.86 16.68 -6.76
N HIS A 158 14.08 16.47 -6.28
CA HIS A 158 14.42 16.41 -4.85
C HIS A 158 13.57 15.42 -4.04
N SER A 159 13.08 14.37 -4.72
CA SER A 159 12.23 13.31 -4.18
C SER A 159 12.63 11.98 -4.82
N SER A 160 12.44 10.87 -4.12
CA SER A 160 12.49 9.53 -4.68
C SER A 160 11.37 9.36 -5.72
N ILE A 161 11.51 8.34 -6.59
CA ILE A 161 10.48 8.03 -7.59
C ILE A 161 9.18 7.69 -6.87
N THR A 162 8.18 8.55 -7.02
CA THR A 162 6.82 8.33 -6.53
C THR A 162 5.99 7.63 -7.60
N THR A 163 4.81 7.15 -7.24
CA THR A 163 3.84 6.58 -8.19
C THR A 163 3.44 7.59 -9.27
N SER A 164 3.31 8.88 -8.94
CA SER A 164 3.09 9.93 -9.95
C SER A 164 4.29 10.09 -10.91
N GLY A 165 5.52 9.98 -10.38
CA GLY A 165 6.73 9.97 -11.19
C GLY A 165 6.80 8.75 -12.12
N ALA A 166 6.45 7.56 -11.62
CA ALA A 166 6.36 6.34 -12.40
C ALA A 166 5.27 6.42 -13.48
N LEU A 167 4.11 7.02 -13.17
CA LEU A 167 3.01 7.22 -14.11
C LEU A 167 3.45 8.11 -15.29
N LEU A 168 4.12 9.22 -14.98
CA LEU A 168 4.72 10.09 -16.01
C LEU A 168 5.67 9.27 -16.88
N ILE A 169 6.57 8.48 -16.30
CA ILE A 169 7.52 7.65 -17.05
C ILE A 169 6.80 6.66 -17.98
N PHE A 170 5.74 6.00 -17.50
CA PHE A 170 4.95 5.06 -18.33
C PHE A 170 4.17 5.76 -19.45
N GLN A 171 3.66 6.96 -19.20
CA GLN A 171 2.88 7.74 -20.16
C GLN A 171 3.76 8.50 -21.16
N THR A 172 5.05 8.69 -20.86
CA THR A 172 5.95 9.52 -21.67
C THR A 172 6.20 8.90 -23.04
N GLY A 173 5.80 9.61 -24.11
CA GLY A 173 6.10 9.24 -25.50
C GLY A 173 7.44 9.79 -26.03
N PRO A 174 7.92 9.35 -27.22
CA PRO A 174 9.16 9.86 -27.82
C PRO A 174 9.17 11.38 -28.06
N ALA A 175 8.01 11.99 -28.27
CA ALA A 175 7.86 13.44 -28.40
C ALA A 175 8.11 14.15 -27.07
N GLU A 176 7.53 13.66 -25.98
CA GLU A 176 7.69 14.21 -24.63
C GLU A 176 9.12 14.04 -24.11
N VAL A 177 9.76 12.89 -24.40
CA VAL A 177 11.20 12.69 -24.10
C VAL A 177 12.05 13.77 -24.79
N LYS A 178 11.75 14.08 -26.06
CA LYS A 178 12.47 15.10 -26.82
C LYS A 178 12.24 16.50 -26.26
N GLU A 179 11.00 16.84 -25.90
CA GLU A 179 10.66 18.12 -25.28
C GLU A 179 11.33 18.27 -23.91
N TYR A 180 11.36 17.20 -23.12
CA TYR A 180 12.05 17.15 -21.84
C TYR A 180 13.57 17.35 -21.97
N PHE A 181 14.22 16.70 -22.93
CA PHE A 181 15.64 16.98 -23.20
C PHE A 181 15.89 18.43 -23.63
N GLY A 182 14.92 19.04 -24.32
CA GLY A 182 14.94 20.48 -24.64
C GLY A 182 14.82 21.38 -23.41
N SER A 183 14.05 20.97 -22.40
CA SER A 183 13.79 21.76 -21.19
C SER A 183 14.88 21.66 -20.12
N LEU A 184 15.67 20.56 -20.09
CA LEU A 184 16.78 20.36 -19.14
C LEU A 184 17.89 21.42 -19.25
N GLY A 185 17.99 22.10 -20.39
CA GLY A 185 19.07 23.04 -20.69
C GLY A 185 20.37 22.35 -21.09
N LEU A 186 21.16 23.03 -21.93
CA LEU A 186 22.37 22.47 -22.54
C LEU A 186 23.42 21.99 -21.51
N GLY A 187 23.53 22.67 -20.37
CA GLY A 187 24.45 22.30 -19.29
C GLY A 187 24.15 20.93 -18.68
N ASN A 188 22.91 20.70 -18.26
CA ASN A 188 22.49 19.41 -17.69
C ASN A 188 22.55 18.28 -18.73
N MET A 189 22.23 18.57 -20.00
CA MET A 189 22.36 17.59 -21.08
C MET A 189 23.82 17.14 -21.28
N LEU A 190 24.77 18.09 -21.32
CA LEU A 190 26.19 17.76 -21.44
C LEU A 190 26.71 17.00 -20.22
N LEU A 191 26.25 17.34 -19.01
CA LEU A 191 26.60 16.64 -17.78
C LEU A 191 26.10 15.18 -17.81
N ALA A 192 24.84 14.96 -18.21
CA ALA A 192 24.26 13.63 -18.34
C ALA A 192 25.01 12.78 -19.38
N LEU A 193 25.29 13.35 -20.56
CA LEU A 193 26.07 12.69 -21.62
C LEU A 193 27.48 12.33 -21.16
N PHE A 194 28.15 13.24 -20.43
CA PHE A 194 29.46 12.97 -19.86
C PHE A 194 29.43 11.82 -18.87
N PHE A 195 28.44 11.79 -17.97
CA PHE A 195 28.30 10.73 -16.96
C PHE A 195 28.04 9.36 -17.62
N VAL A 196 27.13 9.30 -18.60
CA VAL A 196 26.87 8.07 -19.37
C VAL A 196 28.12 7.62 -20.12
N ALA A 197 28.83 8.53 -20.79
CA ALA A 197 30.07 8.21 -21.48
C ALA A 197 31.16 7.70 -20.52
N ALA A 198 31.27 8.30 -19.33
CA ALA A 198 32.21 7.88 -18.29
C ALA A 198 31.87 6.48 -17.75
N LEU A 199 30.59 6.16 -17.52
CA LEU A 199 30.14 4.83 -17.11
C LEU A 199 30.45 3.77 -18.18
N ILE A 200 30.15 4.05 -19.45
CA ILE A 200 30.48 3.15 -20.56
C ILE A 200 32.00 2.93 -20.63
N ALA A 201 32.79 4.01 -20.61
CA ALA A 201 34.24 3.93 -20.64
C ALA A 201 34.78 3.12 -19.46
N PHE A 202 34.26 3.34 -18.25
CA PHE A 202 34.65 2.60 -17.06
C PHE A 202 34.42 1.09 -17.20
N PHE A 203 33.22 0.66 -17.63
CA PHE A 203 32.93 -0.76 -17.82
C PHE A 203 33.79 -1.35 -18.95
N VAL A 204 33.91 -0.67 -20.09
CA VAL A 204 34.75 -1.13 -21.21
C VAL A 204 36.21 -1.30 -20.80
N ILE A 205 36.78 -0.31 -20.10
CA ILE A 205 38.17 -0.35 -19.59
C ILE A 205 38.32 -1.52 -18.62
N CYS A 206 37.40 -1.67 -17.66
CA CYS A 206 37.44 -2.79 -16.72
C CYS A 206 37.40 -4.13 -17.45
N GLN A 207 36.54 -4.31 -18.46
CA GLN A 207 36.46 -5.54 -19.26
C GLN A 207 37.70 -5.78 -20.14
N TYR A 208 38.32 -4.72 -20.65
CA TYR A 208 39.54 -4.78 -21.45
C TYR A 208 40.75 -5.24 -20.62
N LEU A 209 40.88 -4.74 -19.39
CA LEU A 209 41.99 -5.05 -18.49
C LEU A 209 41.95 -6.50 -17.93
N GLN A 210 40.91 -7.27 -18.23
CA GLN A 210 40.74 -8.62 -17.71
C GLN A 210 41.56 -9.64 -18.48
N GLN A 211 42.46 -10.34 -17.78
CA GLN A 211 43.22 -11.44 -18.37
C GLN A 211 42.37 -12.71 -18.51
N PRO A 212 42.61 -13.56 -19.52
CA PRO A 212 41.90 -14.82 -19.68
C PRO A 212 42.21 -15.79 -18.54
N LEU A 213 41.22 -16.61 -18.16
CA LEU A 213 41.39 -17.65 -17.16
C LEU A 213 42.18 -18.85 -17.72
N PRO A 214 42.88 -19.62 -16.87
CA PRO A 214 43.62 -20.82 -17.31
C PRO A 214 42.71 -21.85 -17.96
N ARG A 215 43.14 -22.48 -19.05
CA ARG A 215 42.34 -23.51 -19.77
C ARG A 215 42.45 -24.91 -19.15
N THR A 216 42.46 -25.04 -17.83
CA THR A 216 42.51 -26.34 -17.15
C THR A 216 41.10 -26.90 -16.92
N THR A 217 40.98 -28.21 -16.62
CA THR A 217 39.70 -28.86 -16.32
C THR A 217 38.96 -28.17 -15.16
N LEU A 218 39.69 -27.67 -14.16
CA LEU A 218 39.13 -26.96 -13.02
C LEU A 218 38.40 -25.69 -13.48
N TYR A 219 39.07 -24.77 -14.19
CA TYR A 219 38.49 -23.50 -14.62
C TYR A 219 37.50 -23.64 -15.78
N ARG A 220 37.67 -24.64 -16.67
CA ARG A 220 36.82 -24.84 -17.84
C ARG A 220 35.60 -25.73 -17.58
N LYS A 221 35.52 -26.46 -16.47
CA LYS A 221 34.37 -27.36 -16.19
C LYS A 221 33.88 -27.25 -14.76
N VAL A 222 34.77 -27.41 -13.78
CA VAL A 222 34.38 -27.51 -12.36
C VAL A 222 33.90 -26.17 -11.80
N LEU A 223 34.67 -25.09 -11.95
CA LEU A 223 34.29 -23.79 -11.39
C LEU A 223 33.01 -23.21 -12.02
N PRO A 224 32.76 -23.31 -13.34
CA PRO A 224 31.49 -22.91 -13.92
C PRO A 224 30.31 -23.70 -13.37
N LEU A 225 30.43 -25.02 -13.18
CA LEU A 225 29.39 -25.83 -12.55
C LEU A 225 29.14 -25.42 -11.09
N LEU A 226 30.20 -25.18 -10.31
CA LEU A 226 30.06 -24.66 -8.94
C LEU A 226 29.49 -23.24 -8.91
N SER A 227 29.76 -22.42 -9.93
CA SER A 227 29.18 -21.09 -10.07
C SER A 227 27.66 -21.18 -10.27
N LEU A 228 27.16 -22.20 -10.99
CA LEU A 228 25.71 -22.42 -11.15
C LEU A 228 25.01 -22.76 -9.83
N VAL A 229 25.70 -23.43 -8.90
CA VAL A 229 25.17 -23.71 -7.55
C VAL A 229 24.98 -22.42 -6.74
N ILE A 230 25.65 -21.33 -7.10
CA ILE A 230 25.46 -20.01 -6.51
C ILE A 230 24.43 -19.20 -7.31
N VAL A 231 24.56 -19.18 -8.63
CA VAL A 231 23.75 -18.34 -9.53
C VAL A 231 22.29 -18.79 -9.56
N LEU A 232 21.99 -20.09 -9.66
CA LEU A 232 20.61 -20.56 -9.79
C LEU A 232 19.78 -20.26 -8.53
N PRO A 233 20.25 -20.54 -7.29
CA PRO A 233 19.52 -20.11 -6.09
C PRO A 233 19.44 -18.60 -5.95
N SER A 234 20.47 -17.85 -6.36
CA SER A 234 20.42 -16.37 -6.33
C SER A 234 19.33 -15.82 -7.26
N ILE A 235 19.18 -16.39 -8.47
CA ILE A 235 18.10 -16.02 -9.40
C ILE A 235 16.73 -16.43 -8.83
N GLY A 236 16.63 -17.62 -8.23
CA GLY A 236 15.41 -18.08 -7.58
C GLY A 236 14.97 -17.15 -6.44
N ALA A 237 15.91 -16.78 -5.55
CA ALA A 237 15.66 -15.85 -4.45
C ALA A 237 15.20 -14.47 -4.93
N LEU A 238 15.76 -13.98 -6.04
CA LEU A 238 15.35 -12.71 -6.65
C LEU A 238 13.95 -12.76 -7.26
N GLY A 239 13.51 -13.91 -7.76
CA GLY A 239 12.41 -14.00 -8.73
C GLY A 239 11.00 -13.80 -8.17
N GLU A 240 10.69 -14.33 -6.99
CA GLU A 240 9.32 -14.33 -6.46
C GLU A 240 9.02 -13.13 -5.56
N GLU A 241 9.99 -12.69 -4.75
CA GLU A 241 9.75 -11.69 -3.70
C GLU A 241 10.81 -10.57 -3.71
N ILE A 242 12.09 -10.91 -3.65
CA ILE A 242 13.15 -9.93 -3.36
C ILE A 242 13.26 -8.82 -4.42
N PHE A 243 13.23 -9.16 -5.72
CA PHE A 243 13.36 -8.15 -6.77
C PHE A 243 12.05 -7.36 -7.00
N PRO A 244 10.86 -7.98 -7.01
CA PRO A 244 9.59 -7.23 -7.05
C PRO A 244 9.41 -6.24 -5.90
N GLU A 245 9.85 -6.57 -4.69
CA GLU A 245 9.68 -5.72 -3.50
C GLU A 245 10.74 -4.62 -3.34
N CYS A 246 11.86 -4.68 -4.06
CA CYS A 246 12.91 -3.67 -3.93
C CYS A 246 12.51 -2.31 -4.54
N PHE A 247 13.07 -1.23 -4.00
CA PHE A 247 12.83 0.11 -4.54
C PHE A 247 13.66 0.36 -5.82
N PRO A 248 13.11 0.95 -6.90
CA PRO A 248 11.73 1.42 -7.13
C PRO A 248 10.88 0.41 -7.91
N ILE A 249 11.29 -0.85 -7.98
CA ILE A 249 10.61 -1.87 -8.80
C ILE A 249 9.17 -2.05 -8.32
N ARG A 250 8.97 -2.13 -7.00
CA ARG A 250 7.65 -2.18 -6.38
C ARG A 250 6.74 -1.04 -6.87
N THR A 251 7.23 0.20 -6.81
CA THR A 251 6.51 1.38 -7.28
C THR A 251 6.12 1.31 -8.75
N PHE A 252 7.00 0.79 -9.62
CA PHE A 252 6.68 0.61 -11.04
C PHE A 252 5.63 -0.47 -11.28
N LEU A 253 5.71 -1.61 -10.57
CA LEU A 253 4.71 -2.67 -10.65
C LEU A 253 3.34 -2.16 -10.17
N ASP A 254 3.31 -1.50 -9.02
CA ASP A 254 2.07 -0.94 -8.47
C ASP A 254 1.42 0.08 -9.41
N THR A 255 2.23 0.92 -10.07
CA THR A 255 1.73 1.89 -11.06
C THR A 255 1.19 1.20 -12.31
N HIS A 256 1.85 0.16 -12.80
CA HIS A 256 1.40 -0.59 -13.97
C HIS A 256 0.03 -1.25 -13.71
N ASP A 257 -0.10 -1.92 -12.57
CA ASP A 257 -1.34 -2.57 -12.17
C ASP A 257 -2.47 -1.53 -11.98
N TYR A 258 -2.17 -0.37 -11.39
CA TYR A 258 -3.10 0.76 -11.33
C TYR A 258 -3.61 1.17 -12.72
N MET A 259 -2.70 1.32 -13.70
CA MET A 259 -3.07 1.72 -15.06
C MET A 259 -3.97 0.70 -15.75
N GLU A 260 -3.68 -0.60 -15.63
CA GLU A 260 -4.48 -1.67 -16.24
C GLU A 260 -5.90 -1.72 -15.66
N ARG A 261 -6.01 -1.68 -14.33
CA ARG A 261 -7.31 -1.67 -13.64
C ARG A 261 -8.10 -0.41 -13.93
N SER A 262 -7.42 0.74 -14.03
CA SER A 262 -8.02 2.02 -14.38
C SER A 262 -8.63 2.02 -15.79
N ALA A 263 -7.90 1.49 -16.77
CA ALA A 263 -8.38 1.38 -18.14
C ALA A 263 -9.65 0.52 -18.23
N LEU A 264 -9.65 -0.63 -17.55
CA LEU A 264 -10.81 -1.54 -17.51
C LEU A 264 -12.03 -0.90 -16.83
N TYR A 265 -11.84 -0.17 -15.74
CA TYR A 265 -12.92 0.53 -15.06
C TYR A 265 -13.48 1.67 -15.94
N ALA A 266 -12.61 2.49 -16.52
CA ALA A 266 -12.99 3.62 -17.37
C ALA A 266 -13.74 3.19 -18.65
N GLU A 267 -13.32 2.10 -19.29
CA GLU A 267 -13.98 1.53 -20.49
C GLU A 267 -15.44 1.16 -20.19
N ASN A 268 -15.70 0.57 -19.03
CA ASN A 268 -17.02 0.09 -18.65
C ASN A 268 -17.90 1.18 -18.03
N HIS A 269 -17.32 2.06 -17.20
CA HIS A 269 -18.05 2.99 -16.35
C HIS A 269 -18.90 3.99 -17.14
N SER A 270 -18.35 4.67 -18.15
CA SER A 270 -19.07 5.73 -18.88
C SER A 270 -20.38 5.25 -19.50
N SER A 271 -20.37 4.07 -20.12
CA SER A 271 -21.55 3.48 -20.74
C SER A 271 -22.58 3.03 -19.69
N LYS A 272 -22.12 2.53 -18.54
CA LYS A 272 -22.98 2.06 -17.45
C LYS A 272 -23.65 3.23 -16.74
N PHE A 273 -22.89 4.25 -16.38
CA PHE A 273 -23.45 5.46 -15.78
C PHE A 273 -24.47 6.14 -16.70
N ALA A 274 -24.21 6.20 -18.02
CA ALA A 274 -25.17 6.73 -18.98
C ALA A 274 -26.49 5.94 -19.00
N ASN A 275 -26.42 4.61 -18.92
CA ASN A 275 -27.58 3.71 -18.95
C ASN A 275 -28.23 3.47 -17.57
N LEU A 276 -27.59 3.89 -16.48
CA LEU A 276 -28.07 3.68 -15.12
C LEU A 276 -29.43 4.34 -14.91
N GLN A 277 -30.43 3.51 -14.57
CA GLN A 277 -31.78 3.91 -14.21
C GLN A 277 -31.89 3.92 -12.69
N ALA A 278 -31.75 5.10 -12.09
CA ALA A 278 -31.84 5.26 -10.65
C ALA A 278 -32.57 6.57 -10.32
N VAL A 279 -33.51 6.52 -9.39
CA VAL A 279 -34.30 7.67 -8.95
C VAL A 279 -34.36 7.66 -7.42
N GLN A 280 -34.07 8.80 -6.80
CA GLN A 280 -34.30 8.98 -5.36
C GLN A 280 -35.79 9.21 -5.10
N LEU A 281 -36.36 8.39 -4.21
CA LEU A 281 -37.70 8.59 -3.68
C LEU A 281 -37.65 9.61 -2.53
N ASN A 282 -38.71 10.42 -2.41
CA ASN A 282 -38.84 11.47 -1.38
C ASN A 282 -37.62 12.42 -1.27
N PRO A 283 -37.08 12.97 -2.38
CA PRO A 283 -35.90 13.83 -2.33
C PRO A 283 -36.15 15.09 -1.49
N ALA A 284 -35.12 15.58 -0.80
CA ALA A 284 -35.17 16.85 -0.11
C ALA A 284 -35.49 17.97 -1.10
N GLN A 285 -36.31 18.93 -0.66
CA GLN A 285 -36.65 20.13 -1.44
C GLN A 285 -35.82 21.35 -0.98
N TYR A 286 -34.74 21.08 -0.25
CA TYR A 286 -33.81 22.02 0.36
C TYR A 286 -32.39 21.44 0.26
N PRO A 287 -31.34 22.26 0.41
CA PRO A 287 -29.96 21.77 0.49
C PRO A 287 -29.81 20.77 1.65
N ASP A 288 -29.34 19.56 1.35
CA ASP A 288 -29.12 18.50 2.33
C ASP A 288 -27.76 17.83 2.09
N THR A 289 -27.12 17.39 3.18
CA THR A 289 -25.84 16.69 3.09
C THR A 289 -25.94 15.28 3.67
N ILE A 290 -25.42 14.31 2.91
CA ILE A 290 -25.18 12.94 3.34
C ILE A 290 -23.67 12.75 3.44
N ILE A 291 -23.18 12.31 4.60
CA ILE A 291 -21.76 12.01 4.81
C ILE A 291 -21.60 10.51 5.01
N VAL A 292 -20.67 9.90 4.29
CA VAL A 292 -20.20 8.53 4.50
C VAL A 292 -18.74 8.60 4.94
N VAL A 293 -18.44 8.11 6.13
CA VAL A 293 -17.07 8.00 6.64
C VAL A 293 -16.65 6.54 6.59
N ILE A 294 -15.61 6.27 5.81
CA ILE A 294 -15.00 4.94 5.67
C ILE A 294 -13.81 4.89 6.63
N GLY A 295 -13.95 4.09 7.67
CA GLY A 295 -12.90 3.78 8.65
C GLY A 295 -11.90 2.76 8.14
N GLU A 296 -10.79 2.65 8.85
CA GLU A 296 -9.67 1.76 8.52
C GLU A 296 -9.24 0.97 9.76
N SER A 297 -9.23 -0.36 9.65
CA SER A 297 -8.66 -1.28 10.65
C SER A 297 -9.25 -1.17 12.08
N GLU A 298 -10.38 -0.51 12.29
CA GLU A 298 -11.02 -0.38 13.61
C GLU A 298 -11.92 -1.60 13.95
N THR A 299 -11.75 -2.18 15.14
CA THR A 299 -12.57 -3.29 15.63
C THR A 299 -13.53 -2.84 16.73
N ARG A 300 -14.82 -3.19 16.62
CA ARG A 300 -15.79 -2.89 17.68
C ARG A 300 -15.53 -3.68 18.97
N THR A 301 -14.71 -4.74 18.89
CA THR A 301 -14.34 -5.56 20.07
C THR A 301 -13.61 -4.73 21.12
N LEU A 302 -12.80 -3.77 20.67
CA LEU A 302 -11.97 -2.89 21.49
C LEU A 302 -12.55 -1.46 21.51
N MET A 303 -13.86 -1.30 21.43
CA MET A 303 -14.52 0.01 21.53
C MET A 303 -15.48 0.01 22.71
N ASN A 304 -15.33 0.96 23.63
CA ASN A 304 -16.22 1.08 24.80
C ASN A 304 -17.70 1.21 24.40
N ALA A 305 -17.99 1.88 23.28
CA ALA A 305 -19.35 2.04 22.77
C ALA A 305 -20.05 0.70 22.49
N TYR A 306 -19.30 -0.35 22.13
CA TYR A 306 -19.82 -1.69 21.83
C TYR A 306 -19.50 -2.73 22.92
N ASN A 307 -18.40 -2.54 23.65
CA ASN A 307 -17.94 -3.39 24.75
C ASN A 307 -17.78 -2.54 26.02
N PRO A 308 -18.80 -2.48 26.91
CA PRO A 308 -18.77 -1.63 28.10
C PRO A 308 -17.64 -1.94 29.10
N ASP A 309 -17.04 -3.13 29.03
CA ASP A 309 -15.94 -3.55 29.90
C ASP A 309 -14.57 -3.09 29.38
N HIS A 310 -14.50 -2.58 28.14
CA HIS A 310 -13.27 -2.03 27.56
C HIS A 310 -12.98 -0.62 28.08
N VAL A 311 -11.72 -0.17 27.98
CA VAL A 311 -11.32 1.19 28.41
C VAL A 311 -12.14 2.27 27.69
N PRO A 312 -12.43 3.43 28.31
CA PRO A 312 -13.32 4.45 27.74
C PRO A 312 -12.67 5.24 26.60
N ASN A 313 -12.41 4.56 25.48
CA ASN A 313 -11.75 5.06 24.28
C ASN A 313 -12.71 5.61 23.22
N THR A 314 -14.02 5.61 23.47
CA THR A 314 -15.03 6.19 22.55
C THR A 314 -16.03 7.10 23.28
N PRO A 315 -15.57 8.15 23.99
CA PRO A 315 -16.44 8.97 24.83
C PRO A 315 -17.60 9.64 24.08
N TRP A 316 -17.37 10.13 22.86
CA TRP A 316 -18.42 10.77 22.06
C TRP A 316 -19.47 9.76 21.62
N LEU A 317 -19.07 8.67 20.94
CA LEU A 317 -20.01 7.68 20.44
C LEU A 317 -20.79 6.99 21.58
N THR A 318 -20.15 6.75 22.73
CA THR A 318 -20.82 6.23 23.93
C THR A 318 -21.93 7.19 24.41
N SER A 319 -21.71 8.50 24.34
CA SER A 319 -22.72 9.49 24.72
C SER A 319 -23.92 9.52 23.74
N GLU A 320 -23.66 9.30 22.45
CA GLU A 320 -24.67 9.30 21.39
C GLU A 320 -25.56 8.05 21.39
N LYS A 321 -25.21 6.98 22.13
CA LYS A 321 -26.10 5.81 22.32
C LYS A 321 -27.47 6.17 22.89
N SER A 322 -27.56 7.28 23.64
CA SER A 322 -28.82 7.79 24.19
C SER A 322 -29.59 8.72 23.25
N ASN A 323 -28.97 9.15 22.14
CA ASN A 323 -29.57 10.03 21.16
C ASN A 323 -30.45 9.21 20.20
N PRO A 324 -31.77 9.47 20.12
CA PRO A 324 -32.67 8.70 19.27
C PRO A 324 -32.41 8.85 17.77
N ARG A 325 -31.51 9.76 17.36
CA ARG A 325 -31.10 9.94 15.96
C ARG A 325 -29.95 9.03 15.54
N PHE A 326 -29.28 8.38 16.50
CA PHE A 326 -28.20 7.42 16.23
C PHE A 326 -28.69 5.99 16.35
N THR A 327 -28.19 5.14 15.46
CA THR A 327 -28.33 3.68 15.51
C THR A 327 -26.95 3.07 15.35
N LEU A 328 -26.46 2.38 16.38
CA LEU A 328 -25.22 1.61 16.36
C LEU A 328 -25.55 0.14 16.07
N PHE A 329 -25.00 -0.42 15.00
CA PHE A 329 -25.25 -1.81 14.61
C PHE A 329 -24.36 -2.75 15.40
N ASN A 330 -24.98 -3.62 16.21
CA ASN A 330 -24.23 -4.44 17.17
C ASN A 330 -23.56 -5.66 16.54
N ASN A 331 -23.96 -6.05 15.32
CA ASN A 331 -23.52 -7.28 14.66
C ASN A 331 -23.04 -7.02 13.21
N ALA A 332 -22.29 -5.93 13.01
CA ALA A 332 -21.61 -5.66 11.74
C ALA A 332 -20.26 -6.38 11.67
N TYR A 333 -19.96 -6.91 10.49
CA TYR A 333 -18.74 -7.65 10.18
C TYR A 333 -18.13 -7.22 8.85
N ALA A 334 -16.81 -7.31 8.75
CA ALA A 334 -16.11 -7.22 7.49
C ALA A 334 -16.25 -8.52 6.69
N CYS A 335 -16.45 -8.40 5.39
CA CYS A 335 -16.48 -9.56 4.49
C CYS A 335 -15.08 -10.19 4.31
N VAL A 336 -14.02 -9.40 4.50
CA VAL A 336 -12.60 -9.77 4.42
C VAL A 336 -11.81 -8.90 5.42
N TRP A 337 -10.61 -9.31 5.83
CA TRP A 337 -9.73 -8.55 6.75
C TRP A 337 -8.66 -7.70 6.02
N TYR A 338 -8.98 -7.24 4.81
CA TYR A 338 -8.12 -6.41 3.96
C TYR A 338 -8.96 -5.31 3.30
N THR A 339 -8.42 -4.10 3.22
CA THR A 339 -9.10 -2.92 2.67
C THR A 339 -9.60 -3.11 1.24
N VAL A 340 -8.74 -3.58 0.32
CA VAL A 340 -9.07 -3.64 -1.11
C VAL A 340 -10.26 -4.53 -1.41
N PRO A 341 -10.26 -5.82 -0.99
CA PRO A 341 -11.40 -6.69 -1.28
C PRO A 341 -12.68 -6.20 -0.60
N VAL A 342 -12.59 -5.60 0.59
CA VAL A 342 -13.75 -5.01 1.25
C VAL A 342 -14.32 -3.87 0.41
N LEU A 343 -13.50 -2.87 0.08
CA LEU A 343 -13.99 -1.64 -0.55
C LEU A 343 -14.37 -1.82 -2.02
N GLU A 344 -13.83 -2.83 -2.71
CA GLU A 344 -14.36 -3.25 -4.01
C GLU A 344 -15.86 -3.60 -3.94
N HIS A 345 -16.27 -4.25 -2.85
CA HIS A 345 -17.66 -4.65 -2.64
C HIS A 345 -18.48 -3.59 -1.92
N ALA A 346 -17.98 -3.00 -0.83
CA ALA A 346 -18.71 -1.99 -0.04
C ALA A 346 -19.08 -0.74 -0.87
N LEU A 347 -18.25 -0.36 -1.84
CA LEU A 347 -18.46 0.84 -2.65
C LEU A 347 -19.26 0.59 -3.94
N THR A 348 -19.59 -0.66 -4.28
CA THR A 348 -20.24 -1.02 -5.54
C THR A 348 -21.35 -2.05 -5.37
N GLU A 349 -22.17 -2.25 -6.38
CA GLU A 349 -23.21 -3.29 -6.35
C GLU A 349 -22.65 -4.74 -6.36
N SER A 350 -21.33 -4.94 -6.36
CA SER A 350 -20.71 -6.26 -6.26
C SER A 350 -20.64 -6.72 -4.80
N ASN A 351 -20.98 -7.97 -4.51
CA ASN A 351 -20.82 -8.56 -3.19
C ASN A 351 -20.58 -10.07 -3.27
N PHE A 352 -20.31 -10.76 -2.16
CA PHE A 352 -20.01 -12.20 -2.21
C PHE A 352 -21.24 -13.09 -2.49
N TYR A 353 -22.43 -12.51 -2.59
CA TYR A 353 -23.69 -13.18 -2.87
C TYR A 353 -24.16 -12.97 -4.32
N ASN A 354 -23.54 -12.05 -5.06
CA ASN A 354 -23.80 -11.79 -6.46
C ASN A 354 -22.53 -11.98 -7.28
N ASN A 355 -22.61 -12.68 -8.42
CA ASN A 355 -21.42 -12.95 -9.24
C ASN A 355 -20.99 -11.72 -10.08
N LYS A 356 -21.12 -10.49 -9.55
CA LYS A 356 -20.72 -9.27 -10.26
C LYS A 356 -19.26 -8.94 -9.97
N GLU A 357 -18.56 -8.44 -10.99
CA GLU A 357 -17.18 -7.98 -10.86
C GLU A 357 -17.12 -6.48 -10.55
N PHE A 358 -16.12 -6.04 -9.79
CA PHE A 358 -15.90 -4.63 -9.42
C PHE A 358 -15.90 -3.69 -10.64
N ASN A 359 -15.08 -4.00 -11.65
CA ASN A 359 -14.96 -3.19 -12.88
C ASN A 359 -16.25 -3.19 -13.73
N GLN A 360 -17.23 -4.01 -13.36
CA GLN A 360 -18.52 -4.08 -14.01
C GLN A 360 -19.66 -3.46 -13.21
N SER A 361 -19.40 -2.97 -12.00
CA SER A 361 -20.42 -2.61 -11.04
C SER A 361 -20.66 -1.10 -10.97
N ILE A 362 -21.92 -0.72 -10.73
CA ILE A 362 -22.31 0.66 -10.36
C ILE A 362 -21.81 0.97 -8.95
N SER A 363 -21.32 2.19 -8.73
CA SER A 363 -20.79 2.64 -7.44
C SER A 363 -21.80 3.47 -6.62
N ILE A 364 -21.52 3.65 -5.33
CA ILE A 364 -22.29 4.57 -4.47
C ILE A 364 -22.26 6.02 -4.99
N ILE A 365 -21.17 6.43 -5.64
CA ILE A 365 -21.02 7.76 -6.24
C ILE A 365 -21.95 7.91 -7.44
N ASP A 366 -22.07 6.87 -8.28
CA ASP A 366 -23.00 6.86 -9.41
C ASP A 366 -24.46 7.02 -8.95
N MET A 367 -24.84 6.29 -7.90
CA MET A 367 -26.18 6.35 -7.32
C MET A 367 -26.47 7.74 -6.72
N ALA A 368 -25.52 8.31 -5.97
CA ALA A 368 -25.63 9.66 -5.43
C ALA A 368 -25.76 10.72 -6.54
N LYS A 369 -24.98 10.61 -7.62
CA LYS A 369 -25.09 11.50 -8.80
C LYS A 369 -26.46 11.41 -9.45
N LYS A 370 -27.01 10.21 -9.62
CA LYS A 370 -28.38 10.02 -10.16
C LYS A 370 -29.46 10.56 -9.24
N ALA A 371 -29.22 10.59 -7.93
CA ALA A 371 -30.06 11.26 -6.94
C ALA A 371 -29.91 12.80 -6.90
N GLY A 372 -29.06 13.36 -7.78
CA GLY A 372 -28.87 14.80 -7.95
C GLY A 372 -27.96 15.44 -6.90
N TYR A 373 -27.14 14.65 -6.21
CA TYR A 373 -26.13 15.18 -5.29
C TYR A 373 -24.89 15.63 -6.06
N LYS A 374 -24.30 16.75 -5.63
CA LYS A 374 -22.90 17.06 -5.87
C LYS A 374 -22.06 16.10 -5.02
N THR A 375 -21.14 15.39 -5.66
CA THR A 375 -20.36 14.33 -5.00
C THR A 375 -18.95 14.79 -4.68
N TYR A 376 -18.51 14.52 -3.46
CA TYR A 376 -17.18 14.83 -2.95
C TYR A 376 -16.53 13.55 -2.41
N TRP A 377 -15.25 13.36 -2.71
CA TRP A 377 -14.42 12.32 -2.11
C TRP A 377 -13.17 12.96 -1.51
N PHE A 378 -12.98 12.82 -0.21
CA PHE A 378 -11.83 13.34 0.51
C PHE A 378 -11.11 12.20 1.23
N SER A 379 -9.81 12.01 0.95
CA SER A 379 -9.06 10.85 1.43
C SER A 379 -7.77 11.24 2.14
N ASN A 380 -7.51 10.64 3.30
CA ASN A 380 -6.20 10.67 3.94
C ASN A 380 -5.42 9.37 3.68
N GLN A 381 -6.07 8.32 3.16
CA GLN A 381 -5.39 7.19 2.55
C GLN A 381 -4.83 7.58 1.19
N GLY A 382 -3.60 7.13 0.89
CA GLY A 382 -2.84 7.49 -0.30
C GLY A 382 -3.61 7.34 -1.61
N SER A 383 -3.24 8.15 -2.61
CA SER A 383 -3.93 8.14 -3.92
C SER A 383 -3.44 7.08 -4.89
N VAL A 384 -2.30 6.40 -4.62
CA VAL A 384 -1.69 5.52 -5.62
C VAL A 384 -0.84 4.39 -5.02
N GLY A 385 -1.37 3.17 -5.13
CA GLY A 385 -0.75 1.88 -4.82
C GLY A 385 -1.71 0.74 -5.24
N VAL A 386 -1.27 -0.53 -5.25
CA VAL A 386 -2.17 -1.67 -5.55
C VAL A 386 -3.34 -1.72 -4.57
N ALA A 387 -3.07 -1.36 -3.31
CA ALA A 387 -4.09 -1.21 -2.27
C ALA A 387 -5.14 -0.14 -2.62
N ASP A 388 -4.69 1.03 -3.09
CA ASP A 388 -5.55 2.20 -3.30
C ASP A 388 -6.29 2.21 -4.63
N THR A 389 -5.98 1.27 -5.53
CA THR A 389 -6.40 1.34 -6.93
C THR A 389 -7.92 1.34 -7.10
N PRO A 390 -8.71 0.38 -6.60
CA PRO A 390 -10.17 0.36 -6.80
C PRO A 390 -10.88 1.53 -6.15
N ILE A 391 -10.44 1.89 -4.95
CA ILE A 391 -10.97 3.00 -4.16
C ILE A 391 -10.76 4.30 -4.95
N THR A 392 -9.54 4.52 -5.45
CA THR A 392 -9.18 5.69 -6.25
C THR A 392 -9.97 5.75 -7.57
N LEU A 393 -10.28 4.61 -8.17
CA LEU A 393 -11.11 4.55 -9.38
C LEU A 393 -12.54 5.01 -9.12
N VAL A 394 -13.16 4.56 -8.02
CA VAL A 394 -14.48 5.06 -7.60
C VAL A 394 -14.40 6.53 -7.20
N ALA A 395 -13.41 6.93 -6.39
CA ALA A 395 -13.22 8.30 -5.93
C ALA A 395 -13.10 9.31 -7.08
N ASN A 396 -12.36 8.96 -8.14
CA ASN A 396 -12.19 9.81 -9.33
C ASN A 396 -13.45 9.95 -10.18
N THR A 397 -14.52 9.17 -9.91
CA THR A 397 -15.83 9.41 -10.52
C THR A 397 -16.61 10.50 -9.81
N ALA A 398 -16.21 10.94 -8.61
CA ALA A 398 -16.85 12.04 -7.89
C ALA A 398 -16.66 13.37 -8.64
N ASP A 399 -17.49 14.37 -8.33
CA ASP A 399 -17.35 15.69 -8.96
C ASP A 399 -16.17 16.49 -8.43
N VAL A 400 -15.74 16.18 -7.20
CA VAL A 400 -14.52 16.70 -6.56
C VAL A 400 -13.86 15.53 -5.82
N SER A 401 -12.59 15.27 -6.09
CA SER A 401 -11.78 14.26 -5.40
C SER A 401 -10.43 14.83 -4.96
N GLU A 402 -10.18 14.83 -3.66
CA GLU A 402 -8.97 15.41 -3.07
C GLU A 402 -8.34 14.52 -2.00
N TRP A 403 -7.01 14.59 -1.91
CA TRP A 403 -6.18 13.78 -1.02
C TRP A 403 -5.28 14.65 -0.16
N VAL A 404 -5.11 14.27 1.10
CA VAL A 404 -4.24 15.01 2.03
C VAL A 404 -2.79 15.03 1.54
N ASP A 405 -2.26 13.88 1.08
CA ASP A 405 -0.87 13.74 0.63
C ASP A 405 -0.57 14.53 -0.66
N ARG A 406 -1.54 14.62 -1.57
CA ARG A 406 -1.41 15.25 -2.89
C ARG A 406 -1.73 16.73 -2.86
N ASP A 407 -2.84 17.09 -2.21
CA ASP A 407 -3.49 18.40 -2.37
C ASP A 407 -3.21 19.32 -1.18
N LEU A 408 -3.11 18.78 0.05
CA LEU A 408 -2.74 19.59 1.24
C LEU A 408 -1.23 19.57 1.50
N LYS A 409 -0.56 18.41 1.40
CA LYS A 409 0.88 18.22 1.70
C LYS A 409 1.29 18.65 3.12
N GLU A 410 0.40 18.51 4.10
CA GLU A 410 0.55 19.12 5.42
C GLU A 410 0.63 18.14 6.60
N SER A 411 -0.08 17.00 6.56
CA SER A 411 -0.20 16.09 7.72
C SER A 411 -0.52 14.67 7.29
N THR A 412 -0.19 13.69 8.13
CA THR A 412 -0.59 12.28 7.99
C THR A 412 -1.80 11.93 8.86
N HIS A 413 -2.29 12.87 9.69
CA HIS A 413 -3.43 12.64 10.59
C HIS A 413 -4.77 13.04 9.96
N ASP A 414 -5.82 12.33 10.36
CA ASP A 414 -7.16 12.46 9.77
C ASP A 414 -7.83 13.84 9.98
N GLU A 415 -7.38 14.65 10.96
CA GLU A 415 -7.86 16.02 11.15
C GLU A 415 -7.66 16.91 9.91
N ALA A 416 -6.69 16.57 9.04
CA ALA A 416 -6.46 17.30 7.81
C ALA A 416 -7.68 17.28 6.88
N LEU A 417 -8.48 16.21 6.92
CA LEU A 417 -9.70 16.08 6.11
C LEU A 417 -10.76 17.13 6.46
N LEU A 418 -10.78 17.64 7.70
CA LEU A 418 -11.71 18.70 8.12
C LEU A 418 -11.52 19.98 7.30
N LYS A 419 -10.32 20.22 6.76
CA LYS A 419 -10.05 21.39 5.92
C LYS A 419 -10.81 21.33 4.60
N PHE A 420 -10.96 20.15 4.00
CA PHE A 420 -11.70 19.97 2.76
C PHE A 420 -13.20 20.23 2.93
N LEU A 421 -13.77 20.00 4.11
CA LEU A 421 -15.19 20.31 4.36
C LEU A 421 -15.52 21.80 4.23
N ASN A 422 -14.53 22.70 4.36
CA ASN A 422 -14.73 24.15 4.20
C ASN A 422 -15.04 24.60 2.77
N GLN A 423 -14.77 23.76 1.77
CA GLN A 423 -15.03 24.10 0.37
C GLN A 423 -16.36 23.56 -0.16
N VAL A 424 -17.06 22.75 0.64
CA VAL A 424 -18.35 22.20 0.27
C VAL A 424 -19.40 23.31 0.30
N ASN A 425 -20.17 23.45 -0.79
CA ASN A 425 -21.19 24.47 -0.89
C ASN A 425 -22.42 24.07 -0.05
N PRO A 426 -22.78 24.80 1.03
CA PRO A 426 -23.90 24.43 1.88
C PRO A 426 -25.28 24.64 1.23
N ASP A 427 -25.34 25.35 0.10
CA ASP A 427 -26.56 25.63 -0.66
C ASP A 427 -26.88 24.56 -1.73
N GLU A 428 -26.09 23.48 -1.78
CA GLU A 428 -26.27 22.34 -2.68
C GLU A 428 -26.71 21.06 -1.93
N LYS A 429 -27.17 20.06 -2.69
CA LYS A 429 -27.30 18.70 -2.18
C LYS A 429 -25.93 18.04 -2.25
N ASN A 430 -25.34 17.68 -1.11
CA ASN A 430 -23.98 17.13 -1.07
C ASN A 430 -23.96 15.66 -0.63
N PHE A 431 -23.21 14.84 -1.36
CA PHE A 431 -22.85 13.49 -0.92
C PHE A 431 -21.33 13.46 -0.75
N ILE A 432 -20.88 13.31 0.49
CA ILE A 432 -19.48 13.46 0.86
C ILE A 432 -18.98 12.11 1.38
N VAL A 433 -17.93 11.59 0.76
CA VAL A 433 -17.18 10.45 1.28
C VAL A 433 -15.89 10.94 1.92
N LEU A 434 -15.65 10.55 3.16
CA LEU A 434 -14.41 10.77 3.90
C LEU A 434 -13.74 9.43 4.14
N HIS A 435 -12.53 9.23 3.64
CA HIS A 435 -11.76 7.99 3.82
C HIS A 435 -10.57 8.26 4.74
N ILE A 436 -10.61 7.70 5.95
CA ILE A 436 -9.66 7.98 7.03
C ILE A 436 -8.57 6.90 7.13
N MET A 437 -7.44 7.23 7.74
CA MET A 437 -6.38 6.27 8.11
C MET A 437 -6.74 5.48 9.38
N GLY A 438 -7.63 6.02 10.22
CA GLY A 438 -8.26 5.31 11.34
C GLY A 438 -7.26 4.59 12.23
N SER A 439 -7.48 3.30 12.44
CA SER A 439 -6.67 2.43 13.29
C SER A 439 -5.70 1.55 12.49
N HIS A 440 -5.25 2.00 11.32
CA HIS A 440 -4.27 1.26 10.52
C HIS A 440 -3.00 0.97 11.34
N ILE A 441 -2.47 -0.25 11.21
CA ILE A 441 -1.25 -0.72 11.90
C ILE A 441 -0.10 0.31 11.78
N GLU A 442 0.76 0.32 12.80
CA GLU A 442 1.58 1.47 13.22
C GLU A 442 0.74 2.55 13.92
N TYR A 443 -0.03 2.09 14.91
CA TYR A 443 -1.02 2.85 15.67
C TYR A 443 -0.52 4.21 16.16
N ARG A 444 0.73 4.32 16.63
CA ARG A 444 1.29 5.60 17.12
C ARG A 444 1.33 6.73 16.09
N ASN A 445 1.23 6.39 14.80
CA ASN A 445 1.25 7.38 13.72
C ASN A 445 -0.15 7.85 13.33
N ARG A 446 -1.18 7.34 14.02
CA ARG A 446 -2.58 7.64 13.70
C ARG A 446 -3.15 8.79 14.54
N TYR A 447 -2.48 9.14 15.63
CA TYR A 447 -2.93 10.17 16.55
C TYR A 447 -1.77 11.08 16.99
N PRO A 448 -2.03 12.37 17.24
CA PRO A 448 -1.01 13.28 17.74
C PRO A 448 -0.77 13.05 19.24
N ALA A 449 0.31 13.61 19.78
CA ALA A 449 0.76 13.34 21.15
C ALA A 449 -0.30 13.64 22.23
N GLU A 450 -1.20 14.59 21.96
CA GLU A 450 -2.31 14.96 22.83
C GLU A 450 -3.33 13.83 23.03
N PHE A 451 -3.37 12.86 22.12
CA PHE A 451 -4.28 11.72 22.15
C PHE A 451 -3.65 10.44 22.73
N GLN A 452 -2.41 10.51 23.25
CA GLN A 452 -1.76 9.39 23.92
C GLN A 452 -2.24 9.24 25.38
N HIS A 453 -3.49 8.79 25.57
CA HIS A 453 -4.14 8.66 26.88
C HIS A 453 -3.89 7.29 27.55
N PHE A 454 -3.90 6.22 26.76
CA PHE A 454 -3.66 4.86 27.20
C PHE A 454 -2.19 4.50 26.97
N ASN A 455 -1.57 3.84 27.95
CA ASN A 455 -0.16 3.45 27.89
C ASN A 455 0.09 2.25 28.81
N ASP A 456 0.54 1.15 28.24
CA ASP A 456 0.90 -0.10 28.93
C ASP A 456 2.42 -0.34 28.96
N GLY A 457 3.21 0.62 28.47
CA GLY A 457 4.66 0.53 28.32
C GLY A 457 5.14 -0.22 27.09
N LYS A 458 4.24 -0.74 26.24
CA LYS A 458 4.57 -1.37 24.95
C LYS A 458 4.44 -0.37 23.80
N ILE A 459 4.81 -0.78 22.59
CA ILE A 459 4.80 0.07 21.39
C ILE A 459 4.03 -0.65 20.29
N ASN A 460 3.06 0.06 19.68
CA ASN A 460 2.16 -0.44 18.63
C ASN A 460 1.36 -1.69 19.04
N GLU A 461 0.89 -1.70 20.29
CA GLU A 461 0.07 -2.76 20.88
C GLU A 461 -1.31 -2.20 21.27
N GLU A 462 -2.10 -2.95 22.06
CA GLU A 462 -3.48 -2.60 22.43
C GLU A 462 -3.63 -1.17 22.99
N ALA A 463 -2.74 -0.71 23.87
CA ALA A 463 -2.85 0.65 24.41
C ALA A 463 -2.64 1.74 23.34
N ASP A 464 -1.76 1.50 22.36
CA ASP A 464 -1.60 2.43 21.25
C ASP A 464 -2.79 2.33 20.29
N PHE A 465 -3.38 1.15 20.08
CA PHE A 465 -4.64 0.96 19.36
C PHE A 465 -5.80 1.73 20.03
N ASP A 466 -5.92 1.67 21.36
CA ASP A 466 -6.96 2.40 22.08
C ASP A 466 -6.86 3.92 21.88
N ASN A 467 -5.64 4.44 21.71
CA ASN A 467 -5.43 5.85 21.38
C ASN A 467 -5.84 6.18 19.93
N THR A 468 -5.71 5.25 18.97
CA THR A 468 -6.23 5.45 17.59
C THR A 468 -7.74 5.51 17.59
N VAL A 469 -8.39 4.63 18.36
CA VAL A 469 -9.86 4.61 18.54
C VAL A 469 -10.34 5.92 19.17
N LEU A 470 -9.65 6.40 20.22
CA LEU A 470 -9.98 7.69 20.86
C LEU A 470 -9.84 8.87 19.91
N TYR A 471 -8.79 8.89 19.09
CA TYR A 471 -8.63 9.93 18.08
C TYR A 471 -9.70 9.84 16.98
N THR A 472 -10.02 8.63 16.53
CA THR A 472 -11.08 8.38 15.54
C THR A 472 -12.44 8.83 16.05
N ASP A 473 -12.80 8.51 17.30
CA ASP A 473 -14.02 8.98 17.96
C ASP A 473 -14.11 10.52 17.97
N TRP A 474 -13.01 11.20 18.26
CA TRP A 474 -12.96 12.66 18.20
C TRP A 474 -13.09 13.21 16.77
N ILE A 475 -12.42 12.60 15.78
CA ILE A 475 -12.55 13.00 14.37
C ILE A 475 -13.99 12.85 13.88
N LEU A 476 -14.64 11.74 14.19
CA LEU A 476 -16.05 11.50 13.85
C LEU A 476 -16.96 12.54 14.50
N GLN A 477 -16.69 12.92 15.76
CA GLN A 477 -17.37 14.04 16.40
C GLN A 477 -17.19 15.35 15.64
N GLN A 478 -15.97 15.69 15.22
CA GLN A 478 -15.70 16.93 14.48
C GLN A 478 -16.43 16.95 13.12
N ILE A 479 -16.45 15.82 12.40
CA ILE A 479 -17.18 15.68 11.13
C ILE A 479 -18.68 15.86 11.37
N TYR A 480 -19.23 15.19 12.38
CA TYR A 480 -20.64 15.28 12.75
C TYR A 480 -21.05 16.72 13.08
N ASP A 481 -20.30 17.37 13.98
CA ASP A 481 -20.60 18.73 14.41
C ASP A 481 -20.46 19.73 13.26
N TYR A 482 -19.42 19.62 12.44
CA TYR A 482 -19.24 20.48 11.27
C TYR A 482 -20.40 20.31 10.29
N GLY A 483 -20.76 19.08 9.94
CA GLY A 483 -21.85 18.79 9.02
C GLY A 483 -23.18 19.35 9.53
N ARG A 484 -23.49 19.13 10.82
CA ARG A 484 -24.73 19.62 11.44
C ARG A 484 -24.79 21.14 11.48
N GLN A 485 -23.67 21.82 11.76
CA GLN A 485 -23.63 23.27 11.93
C GLN A 485 -23.57 24.02 10.60
N ASN A 486 -22.93 23.46 9.57
CA ASN A 486 -22.57 24.19 8.36
C ASN A 486 -23.19 23.62 7.08
N LEU A 487 -23.53 22.33 7.03
CA LEU A 487 -23.85 21.64 5.76
C LEU A 487 -25.27 21.06 5.70
N ASN A 488 -26.18 21.40 6.61
CA ASN A 488 -27.53 20.81 6.64
C ASN A 488 -27.49 19.26 6.66
N LEU A 489 -26.69 18.70 7.58
CA LEU A 489 -26.48 17.25 7.69
C LEU A 489 -27.79 16.48 7.91
N ASP A 490 -28.15 15.67 6.92
CA ASP A 490 -29.35 14.83 6.92
C ASP A 490 -29.05 13.39 7.34
N ALA A 491 -27.90 12.85 6.94
CA ALA A 491 -27.42 11.58 7.44
C ALA A 491 -25.89 11.53 7.53
N MET A 492 -25.37 10.78 8.50
CA MET A 492 -23.96 10.41 8.58
C MET A 492 -23.86 8.91 8.81
N ILE A 493 -23.13 8.22 7.95
CA ILE A 493 -22.87 6.78 8.03
C ILE A 493 -21.38 6.59 8.35
N TYR A 494 -21.08 5.70 9.28
CA TYR A 494 -19.72 5.25 9.56
C TYR A 494 -19.66 3.73 9.55
N PHE A 495 -18.64 3.18 8.91
CA PHE A 495 -18.25 1.78 9.01
C PHE A 495 -16.73 1.65 8.88
N SER A 496 -16.11 0.72 9.62
CA SER A 496 -14.73 0.33 9.34
C SER A 496 -14.69 -0.69 8.20
N ASP A 497 -13.66 -0.63 7.35
CA ASP A 497 -13.44 -1.60 6.30
C ASP A 497 -13.18 -3.01 6.87
N HIS A 498 -12.31 -3.11 7.86
CA HIS A 498 -12.04 -4.29 8.67
C HIS A 498 -11.56 -3.88 10.06
N GLY A 499 -11.35 -4.87 10.92
CA GLY A 499 -10.72 -4.66 12.23
C GLY A 499 -9.24 -5.02 12.22
N SER A 500 -8.57 -4.72 13.32
CA SER A 500 -7.20 -5.15 13.60
C SER A 500 -7.17 -5.91 14.93
N ASP A 501 -6.23 -6.84 15.06
CA ASP A 501 -5.95 -7.54 16.31
C ASP A 501 -4.56 -7.14 16.81
N PRO A 502 -4.46 -6.18 17.73
CA PRO A 502 -3.16 -5.68 18.18
C PRO A 502 -2.31 -6.78 18.84
N ASP A 503 -2.92 -7.79 19.47
CA ASP A 503 -2.22 -8.85 20.20
C ASP A 503 -1.55 -9.90 19.30
N VAL A 504 -1.90 -9.96 18.02
CA VAL A 504 -1.55 -11.07 17.10
C VAL A 504 -0.86 -10.55 15.83
N ALA A 505 -0.26 -9.36 15.89
CA ALA A 505 0.33 -8.66 14.75
C ALA A 505 0.99 -9.63 13.74
N ARG A 506 0.39 -9.72 12.53
CA ARG A 506 0.88 -10.44 11.34
C ARG A 506 0.89 -11.99 11.36
N ALA A 507 -0.12 -12.65 11.93
CA ALA A 507 -0.41 -14.05 11.56
C ALA A 507 -1.29 -14.12 10.29
N PRO A 508 -0.77 -14.55 9.12
CA PRO A 508 -1.56 -14.66 7.88
C PRO A 508 -2.64 -15.76 7.95
N ASP A 509 -2.45 -16.76 8.82
CA ASP A 509 -3.35 -17.89 9.03
C ASP A 509 -3.81 -17.93 10.50
N GLY A 510 -5.12 -18.02 10.73
CA GLY A 510 -5.70 -18.13 12.09
C GLY A 510 -6.15 -16.82 12.73
N SER A 511 -6.40 -15.76 11.94
CA SER A 511 -6.92 -14.49 12.48
C SER A 511 -8.27 -14.68 13.20
N SER A 512 -8.32 -14.20 14.44
CA SER A 512 -9.51 -14.23 15.28
C SER A 512 -10.66 -13.45 14.62
N PHE A 513 -11.91 -13.64 15.07
CA PHE A 513 -13.01 -12.80 14.58
C PHE A 513 -12.86 -11.32 14.98
N LYS A 514 -11.88 -10.95 15.83
CA LYS A 514 -11.57 -9.55 16.18
C LYS A 514 -11.27 -8.72 14.94
N VAL A 515 -10.55 -9.25 13.94
CA VAL A 515 -10.25 -8.54 12.67
C VAL A 515 -11.46 -8.43 11.73
N LEU A 516 -12.55 -9.13 12.02
CA LEU A 516 -13.78 -9.11 11.21
C LEU A 516 -14.91 -8.35 11.91
N ARG A 517 -14.90 -8.17 13.24
CA ARG A 517 -15.94 -7.42 13.95
C ARG A 517 -15.68 -5.91 13.83
N ILE A 518 -16.42 -5.24 12.96
CA ILE A 518 -16.24 -3.81 12.69
C ILE A 518 -17.28 -2.96 13.43
N PRO A 519 -16.96 -1.71 13.80
CA PRO A 519 -17.97 -0.72 14.17
C PRO A 519 -18.74 -0.25 12.94
N MET A 520 -20.02 0.03 13.17
CA MET A 520 -20.90 0.65 12.20
C MET A 520 -22.01 1.41 12.90
N PHE A 521 -22.27 2.65 12.48
CA PHE A 521 -23.42 3.42 12.94
C PHE A 521 -23.98 4.32 11.84
N VAL A 522 -25.23 4.74 12.04
CA VAL A 522 -25.86 5.78 11.25
C VAL A 522 -26.53 6.83 12.15
N TYR A 523 -26.33 8.10 11.81
CA TYR A 523 -27.11 9.23 12.29
C TYR A 523 -28.12 9.64 11.22
N LEU A 524 -29.38 9.87 11.62
CA LEU A 524 -30.44 10.39 10.76
C LEU A 524 -31.06 11.65 11.40
N SER A 525 -31.08 12.76 10.66
CA SER A 525 -31.64 14.03 11.15
C SER A 525 -33.16 13.95 11.32
N ASP A 526 -33.73 14.87 12.13
CA ASP A 526 -35.19 14.96 12.27
C ASP A 526 -35.87 15.28 10.92
N ALA A 527 -35.19 16.03 10.06
CA ALA A 527 -35.68 16.39 8.73
C ALA A 527 -35.66 15.18 7.76
N TYR A 528 -34.59 14.37 7.81
CA TYR A 528 -34.53 13.10 7.11
C TYR A 528 -35.63 12.15 7.59
N THR A 529 -35.80 12.00 8.91
CA THR A 529 -36.82 11.12 9.50
C THR A 529 -38.24 11.53 9.10
N ALA A 530 -38.53 12.83 9.00
CA ALA A 530 -39.83 13.31 8.53
C ALA A 530 -40.11 12.93 7.06
N ARG A 531 -39.09 12.90 6.20
CA ARG A 531 -39.20 12.49 4.79
C ARG A 531 -39.22 10.97 4.60
N ASN A 532 -38.49 10.25 5.45
CA ASN A 532 -38.23 8.81 5.35
C ASN A 532 -38.56 8.07 6.66
N PRO A 533 -39.81 8.13 7.16
CA PRO A 533 -40.17 7.57 8.45
C PRO A 533 -40.08 6.04 8.49
N GLN A 534 -40.40 5.37 7.37
CA GLN A 534 -40.30 3.90 7.29
C GLN A 534 -38.84 3.45 7.35
N ILE A 535 -37.96 4.05 6.55
CA ILE A 535 -36.52 3.75 6.57
C ILE A 535 -35.94 3.99 7.98
N THR A 536 -36.24 5.13 8.60
CA THR A 536 -35.75 5.44 9.95
C THR A 536 -36.19 4.38 10.97
N ARG A 537 -37.44 3.93 10.88
CA ARG A 537 -37.98 2.88 11.76
C ARG A 537 -37.28 1.54 11.50
N THR A 538 -37.17 1.13 10.25
CA THR A 538 -36.55 -0.13 9.84
C THR A 538 -35.09 -0.20 10.29
N VAL A 539 -34.30 0.85 10.07
CA VAL A 539 -32.91 0.94 10.53
C VAL A 539 -32.80 0.68 12.04
N LYS A 540 -33.71 1.26 12.84
CA LYS A 540 -33.73 1.04 14.29
C LYS A 540 -34.15 -0.37 14.66
N GLU A 541 -35.15 -0.94 13.97
CA GLU A 541 -35.60 -2.33 14.17
C GLU A 541 -34.48 -3.34 13.83
N HIS A 542 -33.60 -3.00 12.88
CA HIS A 542 -32.46 -3.82 12.45
C HIS A 542 -31.15 -3.53 13.20
N GLN A 543 -31.17 -2.78 14.30
CA GLN A 543 -29.97 -2.49 15.09
C GLN A 543 -29.16 -3.75 15.50
N ASN A 544 -29.86 -4.87 15.71
CA ASN A 544 -29.26 -6.15 16.11
C ASN A 544 -29.21 -7.18 14.98
N ALA A 545 -29.57 -6.82 13.75
CA ALA A 545 -29.42 -7.70 12.61
C ALA A 545 -27.92 -7.94 12.34
N TYR A 546 -27.59 -9.14 11.85
CA TYR A 546 -26.23 -9.45 11.41
C TYR A 546 -26.00 -8.86 10.03
N PHE A 547 -24.80 -8.39 9.75
CA PHE A 547 -24.49 -7.71 8.50
C PHE A 547 -23.02 -7.91 8.12
N THR A 548 -22.75 -8.01 6.82
CA THR A 548 -21.39 -7.99 6.26
C THR A 548 -21.23 -6.79 5.34
N ASN A 549 -20.13 -6.05 5.45
CA ASN A 549 -19.95 -4.76 4.79
C ASN A 549 -19.77 -4.82 3.26
N ASP A 550 -19.71 -6.01 2.65
CA ASP A 550 -19.93 -6.15 1.21
C ASP A 550 -21.37 -5.77 0.79
N LEU A 551 -22.29 -5.60 1.74
CA LEU A 551 -23.65 -5.11 1.53
C LEU A 551 -23.81 -3.60 1.82
N GLU A 552 -22.73 -2.87 2.09
CA GLU A 552 -22.78 -1.44 2.43
C GLU A 552 -23.33 -0.57 1.29
N TYR A 553 -23.05 -0.94 0.03
CA TYR A 553 -23.66 -0.30 -1.13
C TYR A 553 -25.19 -0.32 -1.06
N GLU A 554 -25.78 -1.47 -0.71
CA GLU A 554 -27.23 -1.65 -0.58
C GLU A 554 -27.77 -0.84 0.62
N PHE A 555 -27.03 -0.80 1.73
CA PHE A 555 -27.39 0.03 2.88
C PHE A 555 -27.40 1.52 2.53
N ILE A 556 -26.34 2.04 1.91
CA ILE A 556 -26.24 3.44 1.48
C ILE A 556 -27.33 3.78 0.46
N CYS A 557 -27.60 2.92 -0.51
CA CYS A 557 -28.71 3.11 -1.46
C CYS A 557 -30.07 3.16 -0.76
N GLY A 558 -30.26 2.33 0.28
CA GLY A 558 -31.45 2.36 1.12
C GLY A 558 -31.59 3.66 1.91
N ILE A 559 -30.50 4.19 2.49
CA ILE A 559 -30.49 5.50 3.16
C ILE A 559 -30.75 6.64 2.16
N LEU A 560 -30.21 6.57 0.95
CA LEU A 560 -30.54 7.51 -0.13
C LEU A 560 -31.99 7.37 -0.63
N ASN A 561 -32.71 6.33 -0.21
CA ASN A 561 -34.07 5.97 -0.64
C ASN A 561 -34.15 5.78 -2.17
N MET A 562 -33.22 5.02 -2.72
CA MET A 562 -33.11 4.80 -4.16
C MET A 562 -34.12 3.76 -4.68
N GLN A 563 -34.60 3.99 -5.90
CA GLN A 563 -35.25 2.99 -6.73
C GLN A 563 -34.41 2.78 -8.00
N SER A 564 -33.90 1.57 -8.18
CA SER A 564 -33.06 1.21 -9.33
C SER A 564 -33.06 -0.31 -9.55
N PRO A 565 -32.88 -0.80 -10.79
CA PRO A 565 -32.54 -2.21 -11.04
C PRO A 565 -31.17 -2.62 -10.47
N ASN A 566 -30.32 -1.66 -10.14
CA ASN A 566 -28.99 -1.85 -9.55
C ASN A 566 -28.99 -1.68 -8.01
N TYR A 567 -30.15 -1.76 -7.37
CA TYR A 567 -30.33 -1.73 -5.91
C TYR A 567 -31.26 -2.88 -5.51
N ASP A 568 -30.80 -3.77 -4.63
CA ASP A 568 -31.59 -4.88 -4.10
C ASP A 568 -32.02 -4.59 -2.64
N PRO A 569 -33.28 -4.20 -2.41
CA PRO A 569 -33.76 -3.91 -1.06
C PRO A 569 -33.73 -5.13 -0.13
N SER A 570 -33.72 -6.37 -0.63
CA SER A 570 -33.65 -7.57 0.23
C SER A 570 -32.30 -7.74 0.93
N TRP A 571 -31.29 -7.00 0.50
CA TRP A 571 -29.92 -6.95 1.04
C TRP A 571 -29.60 -5.63 1.76
N SER A 572 -30.58 -4.77 2.01
CA SER A 572 -30.38 -3.49 2.68
C SER A 572 -30.95 -3.48 4.10
N LEU A 573 -30.12 -3.18 5.11
CA LEU A 573 -30.59 -2.98 6.49
C LEU A 573 -31.61 -1.83 6.62
N ALA A 574 -31.65 -0.93 5.63
CA ALA A 574 -32.60 0.17 5.56
C ALA A 574 -33.96 -0.21 4.93
N SER A 575 -34.14 -1.47 4.53
CA SER A 575 -35.36 -1.99 3.91
C SER A 575 -36.07 -3.03 4.78
N ASP A 576 -37.40 -3.01 4.77
CA ASP A 576 -38.24 -4.02 5.42
C ASP A 576 -38.24 -5.38 4.72
N GLN A 577 -37.55 -5.48 3.57
CA GLN A 577 -37.31 -6.73 2.84
C GLN A 577 -36.04 -7.45 3.31
N TRP A 578 -35.25 -6.86 4.21
CA TRP A 578 -34.11 -7.54 4.82
C TRP A 578 -34.54 -8.88 5.41
N HIS A 579 -33.80 -9.93 5.07
CA HIS A 579 -34.15 -11.31 5.40
C HIS A 579 -32.97 -12.17 5.81
N LEU A 580 -31.73 -11.68 5.68
CA LEU A 580 -30.54 -12.45 5.98
C LEU A 580 -30.36 -12.60 7.49
N GLU A 581 -30.12 -13.83 7.93
CA GLU A 581 -29.77 -14.16 9.30
C GLU A 581 -28.27 -14.48 9.42
N ARG A 582 -27.77 -14.65 10.65
CA ARG A 582 -26.35 -14.98 10.90
C ARG A 582 -25.86 -16.18 10.07
N GLN A 583 -26.71 -17.18 9.87
CA GLN A 583 -26.37 -18.40 9.11
C GLN A 583 -26.23 -18.19 7.59
N ASP A 584 -26.79 -17.11 7.05
CA ASP A 584 -26.77 -16.81 5.62
C ASP A 584 -25.52 -16.01 5.23
N LEU A 585 -24.96 -15.28 6.19
CA LEU A 585 -23.84 -14.38 5.98
C LEU A 585 -22.49 -15.11 6.00
N ARG A 586 -21.55 -14.57 5.23
CA ARG A 586 -20.23 -15.15 5.01
C ARG A 586 -19.12 -14.12 5.17
N THR A 587 -17.95 -14.59 5.60
CA THR A 587 -16.73 -13.78 5.67
C THR A 587 -15.59 -14.53 4.98
N ARG A 588 -14.38 -13.95 4.99
CA ARG A 588 -13.17 -14.54 4.39
C ARG A 588 -13.38 -14.92 2.92
N PHE A 589 -13.76 -13.93 2.11
CA PHE A 589 -14.04 -14.09 0.68
C PHE A 589 -15.27 -14.96 0.39
N GLY A 590 -16.31 -14.83 1.21
CA GLY A 590 -17.55 -15.61 1.06
C GLY A 590 -17.42 -17.09 1.43
N ARG A 591 -16.32 -17.51 2.07
CA ARG A 591 -16.01 -18.92 2.34
C ARG A 591 -16.49 -19.38 3.71
N ASP A 592 -16.29 -18.56 4.72
CA ASP A 592 -16.50 -18.95 6.12
C ASP A 592 -17.88 -18.50 6.59
N SER A 593 -18.52 -19.32 7.42
CA SER A 593 -19.82 -18.98 7.98
C SER A 593 -19.65 -17.98 9.13
N LEU A 594 -20.56 -17.00 9.22
CA LEU A 594 -20.58 -16.12 10.38
C LEU A 594 -20.98 -16.87 11.68
N MET A 595 -21.48 -18.10 11.56
CA MET A 595 -21.71 -19.00 12.70
C MET A 595 -20.40 -19.51 13.33
N ASP A 596 -19.26 -19.37 12.64
CA ASP A 596 -17.95 -19.80 13.15
C ASP A 596 -17.39 -18.82 14.20
N ASP A 597 -17.96 -17.61 14.30
CA ASP A 597 -17.71 -16.71 15.43
C ASP A 597 -18.37 -17.30 16.69
N THR A 598 -17.58 -17.76 17.66
CA THR A 598 -18.09 -18.37 18.91
C THR A 598 -17.85 -17.53 20.15
N GLU A 599 -17.14 -16.42 19.99
CA GLU A 599 -16.68 -15.56 21.08
C GLU A 599 -17.62 -14.38 21.33
N TYR A 600 -18.70 -14.25 20.54
CA TYR A 600 -19.71 -13.19 20.65
C TYR A 600 -21.14 -13.69 20.40
#